data_AF-A0A2I1HP79-F1
#
_entry.id   AF-A0A2I1HP79-F1
#
_cell.length_a   1.000
_cell.length_b   1.000
_cell.length_c   1.000
_cell.angle_alpha   90.00
_cell.angle_beta   90.00
_cell.angle_gamma   90.00
#
_symmetry.space_group_name_H-M   'P 1'
#
loop_
_entity.id
_entity.type
_entity.pdbx_description
1 polymer ?
#
loop_
_entity_poly.entity_id
_entity_poly.type
_entity_poly.pdbx_seq_one_letter_code
_entity_poly.pdbx_strand_id
1 'polypeptide(L)'
;MRDKNPIAGCFHIRIKIGQNTRQLQTNAQNQGQILALQNNPLGNMTDARRLPVLTIIAPVFAKTKPYTGQEPPDDYLDRLIQSISFAQGHMTALKNANAGDFDDAVKCDIFKAQMGRKYLPVPAQNLYNGNANINSPATLRAWMRSHYQREIVVVGTDGDVQTIGFLKNHLSGDLYTWMRAVAPAGCWY
;
A
#
# COMPACT_ATOMS: atom_id res chain seq x y z
N MET A 1 53.21 58.96 -38.62
CA MET A 1 52.22 59.07 -37.52
C MET A 1 50.99 58.28 -37.97
N ARG A 2 50.63 57.18 -37.29
CA ARG A 2 49.45 56.37 -37.65
C ARG A 2 48.24 57.02 -37.00
N ASP A 3 47.46 57.79 -37.77
CA ASP A 3 46.16 58.28 -37.34
C ASP A 3 45.24 57.08 -37.10
N LYS A 4 45.07 56.69 -35.83
CA LYS A 4 44.03 55.74 -35.46
C LYS A 4 42.70 56.48 -35.50
N ASN A 5 41.92 56.26 -36.55
CA ASN A 5 40.59 56.83 -36.71
C ASN A 5 39.72 56.48 -35.47
N PRO A 6 39.39 57.45 -34.60
CA PRO A 6 38.69 57.21 -33.35
C PRO A 6 37.26 56.70 -33.56
N ILE A 7 36.69 56.96 -34.74
CA ILE A 7 35.34 56.53 -35.13
C ILE A 7 35.30 55.00 -35.31
N ALA A 8 36.37 54.42 -35.87
CA ALA A 8 36.47 52.97 -36.06
C ALA A 8 36.57 52.20 -34.72
N GLY A 9 37.27 52.77 -33.74
CA GLY A 9 37.36 52.21 -32.39
C GLY A 9 36.01 52.25 -31.65
N CYS A 10 35.28 53.35 -31.78
CA CYS A 10 33.96 53.51 -31.16
C CYS A 10 32.93 52.52 -31.74
N PHE A 11 32.97 52.28 -33.05
CA PHE A 11 32.08 51.33 -33.72
C PHE A 11 32.30 49.89 -33.25
N HIS A 12 33.56 49.48 -33.09
CA HIS A 12 33.92 48.15 -32.62
C HIS A 12 33.46 47.89 -31.16
N ILE A 13 33.55 48.91 -30.30
CA ILE A 13 33.09 48.83 -28.91
C ILE A 13 31.56 48.68 -28.85
N ARG A 14 30.81 49.45 -29.65
CA ARG A 14 29.34 49.34 -29.72
C ARG A 14 28.88 47.93 -30.11
N ILE A 15 29.56 47.30 -31.08
CA ILE A 15 29.25 45.93 -31.51
C ILE A 15 29.46 44.95 -30.35
N LYS A 16 30.61 45.03 -29.67
CA LYS A 16 30.92 44.14 -28.53
C LYS A 16 29.93 44.30 -27.38
N ILE A 17 29.57 45.55 -27.06
CA ILE A 17 28.56 45.82 -26.02
C ILE A 17 27.22 45.21 -26.44
N GLY A 18 26.78 45.41 -27.69
CA GLY A 18 25.54 44.82 -28.19
C GLY A 18 25.50 43.28 -28.14
N GLN A 19 26.63 42.62 -28.41
CA GLN A 19 26.76 41.17 -28.27
C GLN A 19 26.67 40.73 -26.80
N ASN A 20 27.38 41.41 -25.90
CA ASN A 20 27.33 41.11 -24.47
C ASN A 20 25.94 41.30 -23.88
N THR A 21 25.21 42.36 -24.28
CA THR A 21 23.83 42.58 -23.81
C THR A 21 22.90 41.44 -24.22
N ARG A 22 23.03 40.93 -25.46
CA ARG A 22 22.25 39.78 -25.94
C ARG A 22 22.58 38.50 -25.16
N GLN A 23 23.87 38.23 -24.92
CA GLN A 23 24.28 37.06 -24.14
C GLN A 23 23.74 37.10 -22.70
N LEU A 24 23.79 38.27 -22.05
CA LEU A 24 23.24 38.43 -20.69
C LEU A 24 21.74 38.19 -20.63
N GLN A 25 20.99 38.62 -21.65
CA GLN A 25 19.55 38.34 -21.77
C GLN A 25 19.29 36.84 -21.94
N THR A 26 20.06 36.17 -22.80
CA THR A 26 19.95 34.70 -23.00
C THR A 26 20.29 33.95 -21.72
N ASN A 27 21.32 34.37 -20.98
CA ASN A 27 21.70 33.74 -19.72
C ASN A 27 20.63 33.92 -18.64
N ALA A 28 20.01 35.10 -18.54
CA ALA A 28 18.90 35.34 -17.62
C ALA A 28 17.68 34.48 -17.95
N GLN A 29 17.36 34.32 -19.24
CA GLN A 29 16.28 33.45 -19.70
C GLN A 29 16.57 31.97 -19.39
N ASN A 30 17.80 31.51 -19.66
CA ASN A 30 18.24 30.15 -19.34
C ASN A 30 18.16 29.88 -17.84
N GLN A 31 18.53 30.85 -16.98
CA GLN A 31 18.40 30.71 -15.53
C GLN A 31 16.94 30.59 -15.09
N GLY A 32 16.02 31.37 -15.67
CA GLY A 32 14.58 31.24 -15.39
C GLY A 32 14.02 29.88 -15.78
N GLN A 33 14.46 29.33 -16.92
CA GLN A 33 14.06 28.00 -17.37
C GLN A 33 14.63 26.89 -16.48
N ILE A 34 15.88 27.00 -16.04
CA ILE A 34 16.49 26.04 -15.11
C ILE A 34 15.78 26.07 -13.76
N LEU A 35 15.45 27.26 -13.25
CA LEU A 35 14.66 27.40 -12.03
C LEU A 35 13.28 26.74 -12.17
N ALA A 36 12.59 26.93 -13.31
CA ALA A 36 11.30 26.30 -13.55
C ALA A 36 11.39 24.76 -13.64
N LEU A 37 12.45 24.22 -14.23
CA LEU A 37 12.72 22.78 -14.27
C LEU A 37 13.06 22.22 -12.89
N GLN A 38 13.76 22.98 -12.04
CA GLN A 38 14.06 22.63 -10.65
C GLN A 38 12.83 22.73 -9.74
N ASN A 39 11.89 23.63 -10.03
CA ASN A 39 10.64 23.82 -9.29
C ASN A 39 9.49 22.91 -9.74
N ASN A 40 9.75 21.91 -10.59
CA ASN A 40 8.73 20.94 -10.96
C ASN A 40 8.26 20.18 -9.69
N PRO A 41 6.95 20.01 -9.46
CA PRO A 41 6.44 19.52 -8.17
C PRO A 41 6.85 18.07 -7.90
N LEU A 42 7.42 17.84 -6.70
CA LEU A 42 7.88 16.55 -6.17
C LEU A 42 6.83 15.43 -6.17
N GLY A 43 5.54 15.74 -6.35
CA GLY A 43 4.42 14.79 -6.29
C GLY A 43 4.53 13.64 -7.29
N ASN A 44 5.11 13.87 -8.47
CA ASN A 44 5.33 12.82 -9.48
C ASN A 44 6.67 12.07 -9.29
N MET A 45 7.62 12.60 -8.51
CA MET A 45 8.90 11.90 -8.28
C MET A 45 8.74 10.72 -7.34
N THR A 46 7.87 10.79 -6.33
CA THR A 46 7.62 9.64 -5.44
C THR A 46 7.04 8.46 -6.20
N ASP A 47 6.05 8.69 -7.06
CA ASP A 47 5.47 7.64 -7.87
C ASP A 47 6.47 7.10 -8.92
N ALA A 48 7.20 7.99 -9.60
CA ALA A 48 8.26 7.61 -10.53
C ALA A 48 9.39 6.80 -9.86
N ARG A 49 9.74 7.11 -8.60
CA ARG A 49 10.74 6.36 -7.81
C ARG A 49 10.23 4.98 -7.43
N ARG A 50 8.93 4.81 -7.19
CA ARG A 50 8.30 3.52 -6.87
C ARG A 50 8.11 2.63 -8.10
N LEU A 51 7.93 3.23 -9.28
CA LEU A 51 7.62 2.55 -10.53
C LEU A 51 8.55 1.37 -10.89
N PRO A 52 9.89 1.43 -10.70
CA PRO A 52 10.75 0.29 -10.98
C PRO A 52 10.41 -0.94 -10.14
N VAL A 53 10.16 -0.75 -8.84
CA VAL A 53 9.78 -1.85 -7.93
C VAL A 53 8.40 -2.39 -8.28
N LEU A 54 7.44 -1.50 -8.59
CA LEU A 54 6.10 -1.89 -9.03
C LEU A 54 6.16 -2.69 -10.35
N THR A 55 7.02 -2.31 -11.28
CA THR A 55 7.23 -3.01 -12.56
C THR A 55 7.78 -4.42 -12.35
N ILE A 56 8.68 -4.60 -11.37
CA ILE A 56 9.27 -5.90 -11.03
C ILE A 56 8.21 -6.85 -10.43
N ILE A 57 7.30 -6.34 -9.59
CA ILE A 57 6.28 -7.17 -8.92
C ILE A 57 4.96 -7.30 -9.71
N ALA A 58 4.70 -6.42 -10.68
CA ALA A 58 3.47 -6.45 -11.48
C ALA A 58 3.18 -7.81 -12.16
N PRO A 59 4.15 -8.52 -12.74
CA PRO A 59 3.90 -9.85 -13.32
C PRO A 59 3.44 -10.89 -12.30
N VAL A 60 3.88 -10.76 -11.04
CA VAL A 60 3.43 -11.63 -9.94
C VAL A 60 1.97 -11.33 -9.63
N PHE A 61 1.63 -10.04 -9.49
CA PHE A 61 0.26 -9.60 -9.21
C PHE A 61 -0.72 -9.91 -10.34
N ALA A 62 -0.29 -9.87 -11.59
CA ALA A 62 -1.13 -10.28 -12.73
C ALA A 62 -1.47 -11.78 -12.71
N LYS A 63 -0.61 -12.61 -12.10
CA LYS A 63 -0.83 -14.05 -11.97
C LYS A 63 -1.61 -14.42 -10.71
N THR A 64 -1.54 -13.61 -9.65
CA THR A 64 -2.28 -13.85 -8.42
C THR A 64 -3.76 -13.55 -8.62
N LYS A 65 -4.63 -14.50 -8.26
CA LYS A 65 -6.07 -14.26 -8.27
C LYS A 65 -6.40 -13.23 -7.17
N PRO A 66 -7.29 -12.25 -7.46
CA PRO A 66 -7.78 -11.35 -6.43
C PRO A 66 -8.39 -12.11 -5.26
N TYR A 67 -8.21 -11.60 -4.04
CA TYR A 67 -8.77 -12.21 -2.85
C TYR A 67 -10.29 -11.99 -2.78
N THR A 68 -11.05 -13.07 -2.87
CA THR A 68 -12.50 -13.10 -2.73
C THR A 68 -12.96 -14.00 -1.58
N GLY A 69 -12.07 -14.32 -0.63
CA GLY A 69 -12.36 -15.22 0.50
C GLY A 69 -12.22 -16.70 0.16
N GLN A 70 -11.43 -17.03 -0.88
CA GLN A 70 -11.22 -18.41 -1.33
C GLN A 70 -10.37 -19.25 -0.38
N GLU A 71 -9.58 -18.61 0.49
CA GLU A 71 -8.66 -19.25 1.42
C GLU A 71 -8.52 -18.40 2.70
N PRO A 72 -7.98 -18.94 3.80
CA PRO A 72 -7.72 -18.16 5.00
C PRO A 72 -6.86 -16.92 4.70
N PRO A 73 -7.18 -15.75 5.28
CA PRO A 73 -6.46 -14.49 5.04
C PRO A 73 -4.95 -14.58 5.29
N ASP A 74 -4.60 -15.36 6.30
CA ASP A 74 -3.24 -15.61 6.74
C ASP A 74 -2.42 -16.27 5.62
N ASP A 75 -2.95 -17.37 5.08
CA ASP A 75 -2.31 -18.13 3.99
C ASP A 75 -2.21 -17.32 2.71
N TYR A 76 -3.26 -16.55 2.36
CA TYR A 76 -3.25 -15.70 1.19
C TYR A 76 -2.15 -14.63 1.25
N LEU A 77 -2.07 -13.90 2.37
CA LEU A 77 -1.09 -12.83 2.54
C LEU A 77 0.33 -13.38 2.66
N ASP A 78 0.54 -14.50 3.36
CA ASP A 78 1.86 -15.12 3.47
C ASP A 78 2.35 -15.58 2.09
N ARG A 79 1.48 -16.19 1.27
CA ARG A 79 1.82 -16.55 -0.12
C ARG A 79 2.15 -15.30 -0.96
N LEU A 80 1.38 -14.23 -0.82
CA LEU A 80 1.61 -12.99 -1.57
C LEU A 80 2.95 -12.35 -1.18
N ILE A 81 3.25 -12.26 0.12
CA ILE A 81 4.53 -11.75 0.65
C ILE A 81 5.69 -12.61 0.13
N GLN A 82 5.56 -13.93 0.18
CA GLN A 82 6.59 -14.84 -0.34
C GLN A 82 6.82 -14.65 -1.84
N SER A 83 5.75 -14.47 -2.61
CA SER A 83 5.82 -14.32 -4.07
C SER A 83 6.56 -13.05 -4.53
N ILE A 84 6.66 -12.03 -3.67
CA ILE A 84 7.39 -10.78 -3.96
C ILE A 84 8.68 -10.64 -3.15
N SER A 85 9.08 -11.66 -2.39
CA SER A 85 10.28 -11.64 -1.52
C SER A 85 11.57 -11.34 -2.29
N PHE A 86 11.66 -11.73 -3.56
CA PHE A 86 12.78 -11.42 -4.45
C PHE A 86 12.96 -9.90 -4.67
N ALA A 87 11.89 -9.10 -4.55
CA ALA A 87 11.92 -7.65 -4.70
C ALA A 87 12.23 -6.91 -3.37
N GLN A 88 12.33 -7.62 -2.24
CA GLN A 88 12.56 -7.06 -0.91
C GLN A 88 13.84 -6.20 -0.84
N GLY A 89 14.91 -6.62 -1.52
CA GLY A 89 16.16 -5.85 -1.60
C GLY A 89 15.97 -4.48 -2.25
N HIS A 90 15.21 -4.43 -3.36
CA HIS A 90 14.88 -3.19 -4.06
C HIS A 90 13.99 -2.26 -3.21
N MET A 91 12.98 -2.82 -2.55
CA MET A 91 12.10 -2.06 -1.64
C MET A 91 12.88 -1.46 -0.47
N THR A 92 13.82 -2.22 0.10
CA THR A 92 14.64 -1.78 1.25
C THR A 92 15.63 -0.70 0.85
N ALA A 93 16.32 -0.89 -0.29
CA ALA A 93 17.22 0.13 -0.83
C ALA A 93 16.49 1.45 -1.08
N LEU A 94 15.27 1.38 -1.65
CA LEU A 94 14.49 2.58 -1.93
C LEU A 94 13.95 3.26 -0.66
N LYS A 95 13.48 2.48 0.32
CA LYS A 95 13.10 3.00 1.66
C LYS A 95 14.27 3.71 2.35
N ASN A 96 15.48 3.16 2.25
CA ASN A 96 16.67 3.74 2.88
C ASN A 96 17.14 5.00 2.16
N ALA A 97 17.02 5.04 0.83
CA ALA A 97 17.37 6.22 0.04
C ALA A 97 16.34 7.34 0.20
N ASN A 98 15.06 7.00 0.37
CA ASN A 98 13.95 7.95 0.41
C ASN A 98 12.90 7.52 1.45
N ALA A 99 12.82 8.27 2.55
CA ALA A 99 11.83 8.03 3.60
C ALA A 99 10.40 8.11 3.03
N GLY A 100 9.57 7.09 3.32
CA GLY A 100 8.17 7.02 2.89
C GLY A 100 7.94 6.42 1.49
N ASP A 101 8.97 6.12 0.70
CA ASP A 101 8.77 5.56 -0.65
C ASP A 101 8.26 4.10 -0.60
N PHE A 102 8.67 3.28 0.39
CA PHE A 102 8.17 1.91 0.61
C PHE A 102 8.00 1.60 2.11
N ASP A 103 7.30 2.50 2.81
CA ASP A 103 6.87 2.25 4.19
C ASP A 103 5.70 1.25 4.26
N ASP A 104 5.19 1.01 5.47
CA ASP A 104 4.13 0.03 5.66
C ASP A 104 2.79 0.47 5.06
N ALA A 105 2.54 1.78 4.92
CA ALA A 105 1.33 2.31 4.29
C ALA A 105 1.32 1.97 2.79
N VAL A 106 2.44 2.22 2.10
CA VAL A 106 2.59 1.87 0.67
C VAL A 106 2.42 0.37 0.45
N LYS A 107 3.06 -0.46 1.28
CA LYS A 107 2.90 -1.92 1.21
C LYS A 107 1.47 -2.35 1.44
N CYS A 108 0.79 -1.74 2.40
CA CYS A 108 -0.61 -1.99 2.69
C CYS A 108 -1.48 -1.69 1.46
N ASP A 109 -1.27 -0.54 0.80
CA ASP A 109 -2.05 -0.15 -0.37
C ASP A 109 -1.81 -1.06 -1.58
N ILE A 110 -0.57 -1.52 -1.78
CA ILE A 110 -0.24 -2.55 -2.78
C ILE A 110 -1.04 -3.84 -2.52
N PHE A 111 -1.13 -4.28 -1.27
CA PHE A 111 -1.89 -5.49 -0.92
C PHE A 111 -3.40 -5.28 -0.99
N LYS A 112 -3.91 -4.09 -0.63
CA LYS A 112 -5.34 -3.74 -0.82
C LYS A 112 -5.76 -3.82 -2.29
N ALA A 113 -4.88 -3.47 -3.22
CA ALA A 113 -5.15 -3.57 -4.65
C ALA A 113 -5.35 -5.02 -5.13
N GLN A 114 -4.92 -6.02 -4.35
CA GLN A 114 -5.15 -7.44 -4.63
C GLN A 114 -6.48 -7.97 -4.04
N MET A 115 -7.23 -7.14 -3.31
CA MET A 115 -8.56 -7.51 -2.83
C MET A 115 -9.57 -7.50 -3.96
N GLY A 116 -10.60 -8.33 -3.87
CA GLY A 116 -11.63 -8.45 -4.88
C GLY A 116 -13.04 -8.62 -4.30
N ARG A 117 -14.03 -8.31 -5.13
CA ARG A 117 -15.46 -8.49 -4.83
C ARG A 117 -15.84 -7.92 -3.45
N LYS A 118 -16.29 -8.77 -2.53
CA LYS A 118 -16.82 -8.44 -1.21
C LYS A 118 -15.81 -7.88 -0.21
N TYR A 119 -14.51 -7.97 -0.53
CA TYR A 119 -13.46 -7.31 0.24
C TYR A 119 -13.16 -5.89 -0.28
N LEU A 120 -13.88 -5.42 -1.30
CA LEU A 120 -13.82 -4.06 -1.80
C LEU A 120 -15.14 -3.30 -1.53
N PRO A 121 -15.06 -2.02 -1.12
CA PRO A 121 -13.84 -1.30 -0.77
C PRO A 121 -13.26 -1.76 0.58
N VAL A 122 -11.93 -1.86 0.69
CA VAL A 122 -11.28 -2.05 2.00
C VAL A 122 -11.47 -0.77 2.80
N PRO A 123 -12.08 -0.83 4.01
CA PRO A 123 -12.30 0.37 4.82
C PRO A 123 -10.97 0.97 5.29
N ALA A 124 -10.97 2.27 5.59
CA ALA A 124 -9.79 2.94 6.14
C ALA A 124 -9.47 2.47 7.58
N GLN A 125 -10.49 2.06 8.32
CA GLN A 125 -10.40 1.65 9.72
C GLN A 125 -11.03 0.28 9.94
N ASN A 126 -10.45 -0.49 10.84
CA ASN A 126 -10.96 -1.77 11.24
C ASN A 126 -12.03 -1.59 12.33
N LEU A 127 -13.30 -1.56 11.90
CA LEU A 127 -14.48 -1.47 12.78
C LEU A 127 -14.55 -2.60 13.82
N TYR A 128 -13.89 -3.73 13.56
CA TYR A 128 -13.88 -4.88 14.45
C TYR A 128 -12.75 -4.86 15.49
N ASN A 129 -11.85 -3.86 15.43
CA ASN A 129 -10.69 -3.75 16.30
C ASN A 129 -10.50 -2.30 16.77
N GLY A 130 -11.50 -1.76 17.46
CA GLY A 130 -11.43 -0.42 18.07
C GLY A 130 -11.18 0.72 17.08
N ASN A 131 -11.63 0.57 15.83
CA ASN A 131 -11.43 1.53 14.74
C ASN A 131 -9.95 1.82 14.42
N ALA A 132 -9.06 0.84 14.63
CA ALA A 132 -7.65 0.96 14.28
C ALA A 132 -7.45 1.21 12.77
N ASN A 133 -6.51 2.07 12.41
CA ASN A 133 -6.21 2.38 11.01
C ASN A 133 -5.65 1.16 10.27
N ILE A 134 -6.10 0.93 9.03
CA ILE A 134 -5.62 -0.14 8.16
C ILE A 134 -4.54 0.44 7.23
N ASN A 135 -3.34 0.62 7.78
CA ASN A 135 -2.21 1.28 7.14
C ASN A 135 -0.92 0.44 7.17
N SER A 136 -1.02 -0.84 7.51
CA SER A 136 0.11 -1.77 7.49
C SER A 136 -0.35 -3.17 7.09
N PRO A 137 0.53 -4.03 6.56
CA PRO A 137 0.18 -5.42 6.26
C PRO A 137 -0.40 -6.17 7.47
N ALA A 138 0.08 -5.88 8.68
CA ALA A 138 -0.43 -6.49 9.90
C ALA A 138 -1.86 -6.05 10.25
N THR A 139 -2.17 -4.76 10.11
CA THR A 139 -3.52 -4.23 10.36
C THR A 139 -4.51 -4.67 9.29
N LEU A 140 -4.05 -4.80 8.04
CA LEU A 140 -4.82 -5.40 6.94
C LEU A 140 -5.14 -6.87 7.21
N ARG A 141 -4.14 -7.67 7.61
CA ARG A 141 -4.31 -9.08 8.00
C ARG A 141 -5.34 -9.25 9.12
N ALA A 142 -5.26 -8.42 10.15
CA ALA A 142 -6.22 -8.42 11.25
C ALA A 142 -7.65 -8.11 10.77
N TRP A 143 -7.82 -7.11 9.90
CA TRP A 143 -9.13 -6.78 9.33
C TRP A 143 -9.68 -7.93 8.47
N MET A 144 -8.87 -8.50 7.58
CA MET A 144 -9.29 -9.62 6.73
C MET A 144 -9.71 -10.83 7.57
N ARG A 145 -8.99 -11.13 8.66
CA ARG A 145 -9.35 -12.21 9.59
C ARG A 145 -10.71 -11.97 10.23
N SER A 146 -10.96 -10.76 10.75
CA SER A 146 -12.26 -10.41 11.34
C SER A 146 -13.40 -10.46 10.32
N HIS A 147 -13.17 -10.00 9.10
CA HIS A 147 -14.16 -10.02 8.02
C HIS A 147 -14.47 -11.47 7.58
N TYR A 148 -13.42 -12.26 7.31
CA TYR A 148 -13.53 -13.67 6.90
C TYR A 148 -14.23 -14.53 7.96
N GLN A 149 -13.90 -14.36 9.24
CA GLN A 149 -14.56 -15.10 10.33
C GLN A 149 -16.05 -14.78 10.40
N ARG A 150 -16.45 -13.51 10.26
CA ARG A 150 -17.86 -13.15 10.29
C ARG A 150 -18.62 -13.68 9.08
N GLU A 151 -18.01 -13.69 7.90
CA GLU A 151 -18.63 -14.33 6.74
C GLU A 151 -18.82 -15.83 6.92
N ILE A 152 -17.82 -16.55 7.45
CA ILE A 152 -17.95 -17.97 7.75
C ILE A 152 -19.01 -18.19 8.83
N VAL A 153 -19.04 -17.36 9.87
CA VAL A 153 -20.05 -17.47 10.93
C VAL A 153 -21.45 -17.23 10.36
N VAL A 154 -21.63 -16.27 9.44
CA VAL A 154 -22.93 -16.04 8.77
C VAL A 154 -23.34 -17.21 7.86
N VAL A 155 -22.40 -17.80 7.11
CA VAL A 155 -22.67 -19.01 6.31
C VAL A 155 -22.93 -20.23 7.21
N GLY A 156 -22.28 -20.31 8.36
CA GLY A 156 -22.51 -21.33 9.38
C GLY A 156 -23.81 -21.15 10.18
N THR A 157 -24.44 -19.95 10.14
CA THR A 157 -25.76 -19.74 10.75
C THR A 157 -26.91 -20.14 9.84
N ASP A 158 -26.73 -20.16 8.52
CA ASP A 158 -27.78 -20.65 7.61
C ASP A 158 -27.88 -22.18 7.58
N GLY A 159 -26.84 -22.88 8.07
CA GLY A 159 -26.83 -24.33 8.22
C GLY A 159 -27.59 -24.84 9.44
N ASP A 160 -27.64 -24.11 10.56
CA ASP A 160 -27.91 -24.77 11.84
C ASP A 160 -28.68 -23.93 12.88
N VAL A 161 -29.52 -22.95 12.54
CA VAL A 161 -30.47 -22.43 13.56
C VAL A 161 -31.43 -23.54 14.01
N GLN A 162 -31.86 -24.38 13.08
CA GLN A 162 -32.69 -25.54 13.39
C GLN A 162 -31.89 -26.68 14.00
N THR A 163 -30.65 -26.94 13.57
CA THR A 163 -29.81 -28.01 14.16
C THR A 163 -29.26 -27.64 15.53
N ILE A 164 -28.84 -26.39 15.76
CA ILE A 164 -28.48 -25.89 17.11
C ILE A 164 -29.73 -25.83 17.98
N GLY A 165 -30.90 -25.47 17.44
CA GLY A 165 -32.18 -25.56 18.14
C GLY A 165 -32.55 -26.99 18.51
N PHE A 166 -32.35 -27.94 17.59
CA PHE A 166 -32.61 -29.36 17.76
C PHE A 166 -31.67 -29.99 18.80
N LEU A 167 -30.37 -29.73 18.71
CA LEU A 167 -29.38 -30.17 19.68
C LEU A 167 -29.63 -29.58 21.08
N LYS A 168 -29.99 -28.30 21.18
CA LYS A 168 -30.35 -27.68 22.46
C LYS A 168 -31.62 -28.30 23.06
N ASN A 169 -32.65 -28.55 22.25
CA ASN A 169 -33.90 -29.14 22.72
C ASN A 169 -33.77 -30.62 23.11
N HIS A 170 -32.89 -31.39 22.46
CA HIS A 170 -32.63 -32.80 22.82
C HIS A 170 -31.63 -33.00 23.95
N LEU A 171 -30.76 -32.03 24.24
CA LEU A 171 -29.78 -32.13 25.33
C LEU A 171 -30.28 -31.54 26.67
N SER A 172 -31.35 -30.73 26.68
CA SER A 172 -31.70 -29.89 27.84
C SER A 172 -32.70 -30.44 28.87
N GLY A 173 -33.21 -31.67 28.76
CA GLY A 173 -34.17 -32.22 29.74
C GLY A 173 -33.57 -33.34 30.59
N ASP A 174 -33.54 -34.54 30.00
CA ASP A 174 -33.26 -35.77 30.74
C ASP A 174 -31.78 -36.11 30.81
N LEU A 175 -30.99 -35.84 29.76
CA LEU A 175 -29.58 -36.21 29.71
C LEU A 175 -28.71 -35.38 30.66
N TYR A 176 -28.96 -34.06 30.77
CA TYR A 176 -28.25 -33.20 31.72
C TYR A 176 -28.62 -33.54 33.17
N THR A 177 -29.90 -33.85 33.42
CA THR A 177 -30.39 -34.31 34.73
C THR A 177 -29.79 -35.67 35.10
N TRP A 178 -29.70 -36.59 34.14
CA TRP A 178 -29.10 -37.91 34.31
C TRP A 178 -27.58 -37.84 34.53
N MET A 179 -26.85 -37.03 33.76
CA MET A 179 -25.41 -36.81 33.98
C MET A 179 -25.11 -36.25 35.39
N ARG A 180 -25.97 -35.38 35.92
CA ARG A 180 -25.82 -34.86 37.29
C ARG A 180 -26.22 -35.86 38.38
N ALA A 181 -27.14 -36.77 38.08
CA ALA A 181 -27.57 -37.82 39.01
C ALA A 181 -26.58 -39.00 39.08
N VAL A 182 -25.90 -39.31 37.98
CA VAL A 182 -24.95 -40.44 37.88
C VAL A 182 -23.53 -40.05 38.29
N ALA A 183 -23.20 -38.76 38.29
CA ALA A 183 -21.96 -38.23 38.87
C ALA A 183 -22.24 -37.30 40.07
N PRO A 184 -22.72 -37.83 41.22
CA PRO A 184 -22.69 -37.07 42.45
C PRO A 184 -21.21 -36.82 42.81
N ALA A 185 -20.91 -35.59 43.19
CA ALA A 185 -19.57 -35.11 43.53
C ALA A 185 -18.81 -36.10 44.44
N GLY A 186 -17.80 -36.79 43.90
CA GLY A 186 -16.87 -37.56 44.72
C GLY A 186 -16.36 -38.86 44.11
N CYS A 187 -15.74 -38.82 42.92
CA CYS A 187 -14.79 -39.85 42.47
C CYS A 187 -13.84 -39.24 41.44
N TRP A 188 -12.97 -38.34 41.89
CA TRP A 188 -11.70 -38.07 41.22
C TRP A 188 -10.61 -38.69 42.09
N TYR A 189 -9.94 -39.71 41.58
CA TYR A 189 -8.56 -40.05 41.93
C TYR A 189 -7.82 -40.39 40.64
#